data_AF-A0A067M3E7-F1
#
_entry.id   AF-A0A067M3E7-F1
#
_cell.length_a   1.000
_cell.length_b   1.000
_cell.length_c   1.000
_cell.angle_alpha   90.00
_cell.angle_beta   90.00
_cell.angle_gamma   90.00
#
_symmetry.space_group_name_H-M   'P 1'
#
loop_
_entity.id
_entity.type
_entity.pdbx_description
1 polymer ?
#
loop_
_entity_poly.entity_id
_entity_poly.type
_entity_poly.pdbx_seq_one_letter_code
_entity_poly.pdbx_strand_id
1 'polypeptide(L)'
;MRIDYTAALVFLLSATSALAGHNCKCQDANGQYDGLTAECCGENGSGLCVHNYPGPNNQCSSPTNCINSGQFVQCCQRYGVGGAFCWD
;
A
#
# COMPACT_ATOMS: atom_id res chain seq x y z
N MET A 1 39.47 15.46 -40.49
CA MET A 1 39.53 15.24 -39.03
C MET A 1 38.75 13.98 -38.71
N ARG A 2 39.43 12.99 -38.13
CA ARG A 2 38.82 11.79 -37.52
C ARG A 2 38.50 12.13 -36.07
N ILE A 3 37.27 11.84 -35.64
CA ILE A 3 36.80 11.56 -34.27
C ILE A 3 35.57 10.66 -34.52
N ASP A 4 35.70 9.32 -34.50
CA ASP A 4 35.82 8.39 -33.37
C ASP A 4 34.52 8.27 -32.54
N TYR A 5 34.04 7.03 -32.49
CA TYR A 5 32.84 6.49 -31.86
C TYR A 5 32.58 7.00 -30.43
N THR A 6 31.34 7.37 -30.12
CA THR A 6 30.69 7.34 -28.78
C THR A 6 29.34 8.07 -28.88
N ALA A 7 28.22 7.64 -28.32
CA ALA A 7 27.97 6.69 -27.25
C ALA A 7 26.60 6.01 -27.49
N ALA A 8 26.56 4.69 -27.30
CA ALA A 8 25.32 3.96 -27.14
C ALA A 8 24.65 4.42 -25.83
N LEU A 9 23.49 5.09 -25.91
CA LEU A 9 22.66 5.32 -24.73
C LEU A 9 21.86 4.03 -24.48
N VAL A 10 22.44 3.15 -23.66
CA VAL A 10 21.71 2.02 -23.08
C VAL A 10 20.75 2.61 -22.05
N PHE A 11 19.46 2.65 -22.38
CA PHE A 11 18.42 2.84 -21.39
C PHE A 11 18.41 1.60 -20.49
N LEU A 12 19.10 1.69 -19.35
CA LEU A 12 18.89 0.80 -18.24
C LEU A 12 17.46 1.02 -17.73
N LEU A 13 16.50 0.29 -18.28
CA LEU A 13 15.24 0.04 -17.61
C LEU A 13 15.59 -0.76 -16.36
N SER A 14 15.88 -0.05 -15.27
CA SER A 14 15.80 -0.63 -13.94
C SER A 14 14.36 -1.08 -13.77
N ALA A 15 14.11 -2.37 -13.99
CA ALA A 15 12.97 -3.06 -13.46
C ALA A 15 13.12 -2.99 -11.93
N THR A 16 12.68 -1.88 -11.35
CA THR A 16 12.34 -1.85 -9.94
C THR A 16 11.22 -2.85 -9.82
N SER A 17 11.54 -4.05 -9.35
CA SER A 17 10.56 -4.96 -8.80
C SER A 17 9.81 -4.14 -7.77
N ALA A 18 8.64 -3.61 -8.15
CA ALA A 18 7.72 -3.08 -7.16
C ALA A 18 7.50 -4.26 -6.24
N LEU A 19 8.01 -4.20 -5.01
CA LEU A 19 7.48 -5.05 -3.97
C LEU A 19 5.98 -4.74 -4.01
N ALA A 20 5.18 -5.70 -4.49
CA ALA A 20 3.74 -5.57 -4.62
C ALA A 20 3.21 -5.44 -3.20
N GLY A 21 3.16 -4.21 -2.71
CA GLY A 21 2.86 -3.90 -1.34
C GLY A 21 1.36 -3.75 -1.21
N HIS A 22 0.75 -4.44 -0.26
CA HIS A 22 -0.68 -4.34 -0.07
C HIS A 22 -1.04 -3.09 0.70
N ASN A 23 -2.14 -2.46 0.33
CA ASN A 23 -2.61 -1.22 0.89
C ASN A 23 -4.09 -1.37 1.26
N CYS A 24 -4.50 -0.80 2.39
CA CYS A 24 -5.91 -0.76 2.78
C CYS A 24 -6.28 0.57 3.45
N LYS A 25 -7.53 0.98 3.24
CA LYS A 25 -8.17 2.16 3.85
C LYS A 25 -9.60 1.87 4.27
N CYS A 26 -10.02 2.37 5.43
CA CYS A 26 -11.44 2.48 5.71
C CYS A 26 -12.02 3.58 4.84
N GLN A 27 -12.79 3.19 3.83
CA GLN A 27 -13.35 4.08 2.82
C GLN A 27 -14.64 3.47 2.28
N ASP A 28 -15.66 4.30 2.16
CA ASP A 28 -16.96 3.94 1.57
C ASP A 28 -17.51 5.09 0.73
N ALA A 29 -18.79 4.98 0.33
CA ALA A 29 -19.46 6.00 -0.49
C ALA A 29 -19.59 7.38 0.17
N ASN A 30 -19.45 7.47 1.50
CA ASN A 30 -19.55 8.73 2.25
C ASN A 30 -18.18 9.39 2.46
N GLY A 31 -17.07 8.67 2.28
CA GLY A 31 -15.73 9.25 2.34
C GLY A 31 -14.63 8.32 2.82
N GLN A 32 -13.51 8.94 3.17
CA GLN A 32 -12.31 8.30 3.72
C GLN A 32 -12.22 8.56 5.22
N TYR A 33 -11.92 7.52 6.00
CA TYR A 33 -11.89 7.57 7.45
C TYR A 33 -10.46 7.30 7.93
N ASP A 34 -9.61 8.31 7.85
CA ASP A 34 -8.17 8.16 8.13
C ASP A 34 -7.90 7.71 9.57
N GLY A 35 -8.64 8.25 10.56
CA GLY A 35 -8.51 7.82 11.95
C GLY A 35 -8.88 6.35 12.17
N LEU A 36 -9.92 5.86 11.50
CA LEU A 36 -10.28 4.44 11.55
C LEU A 36 -9.30 3.58 10.76
N THR A 37 -8.70 4.12 9.70
CA THR A 37 -7.65 3.43 8.95
C THR A 37 -6.42 3.23 9.84
N ALA A 38 -6.06 4.20 10.68
CA ALA A 38 -4.97 4.05 11.65
C ALA A 38 -5.26 2.93 12.67
N GLU A 39 -6.45 2.95 13.26
CA GLU A 39 -6.89 1.95 14.24
C GLU A 39 -6.88 0.54 13.62
N CYS A 40 -7.56 0.40 12.48
CA CYS A 40 -7.65 -0.88 11.78
C CYS A 40 -6.32 -1.35 11.22
N CYS A 41 -5.36 -0.46 10.94
CA CYS A 41 -4.01 -0.87 10.57
C CYS A 41 -3.28 -1.50 11.76
N GLY A 42 -3.38 -0.94 12.96
CA GLY A 42 -2.76 -1.49 14.16
C GLY A 42 -3.33 -2.83 14.61
N GLU A 43 -4.60 -3.09 14.31
CA GLU A 43 -5.24 -4.39 14.54
C GLU A 43 -4.97 -5.41 13.42
N ASN A 44 -4.49 -4.96 12.26
CA ASN A 44 -4.24 -5.82 11.11
C ASN A 44 -2.79 -6.33 11.12
N GLY A 45 -2.59 -7.49 10.52
CA GLY A 45 -1.31 -8.17 10.53
C GLY A 45 -1.16 -9.14 11.71
N SER A 46 -0.38 -10.17 11.48
CA SER A 46 -0.04 -11.18 12.50
C SER A 46 1.42 -11.60 12.35
N GLY A 47 2.08 -11.89 13.46
CA GLY A 47 3.47 -12.36 13.48
C GLY A 47 4.45 -11.35 12.88
N LEU A 48 5.13 -11.73 11.79
CA LEU A 48 6.15 -10.93 11.10
C LEU A 48 5.59 -9.92 10.09
N CYS A 49 4.31 -9.56 10.22
CA CYS A 49 3.68 -8.64 9.28
C CYS A 49 4.27 -7.22 9.41
N VAL A 50 5.08 -6.84 8.42
CA VAL A 50 5.59 -5.47 8.30
C VAL A 50 4.54 -4.64 7.58
N HIS A 51 3.86 -3.78 8.33
CA HIS A 51 2.97 -2.77 7.81
C HIS A 51 3.23 -1.43 8.50
N ASN A 52 2.81 -0.33 7.89
CA ASN A 52 2.91 0.98 8.48
C ASN A 52 1.65 1.83 8.20
N TYR A 53 1.47 2.81 9.06
CA TYR A 53 0.52 3.90 8.90
C TYR A 53 1.14 5.19 9.47
N PRO A 54 0.93 6.37 8.85
CA PRO A 54 0.27 6.55 7.56
C PRO A 54 1.20 6.22 6.38
N GLY A 55 0.67 5.55 5.36
CA GLY A 55 1.27 5.48 4.04
C GLY A 55 1.08 6.79 3.23
N PRO A 56 1.56 6.85 1.97
CA PRO A 56 1.59 8.06 1.14
C PRO A 56 0.26 8.82 0.98
N ASN A 57 -0.86 8.14 1.15
CA ASN A 57 -2.21 8.66 1.05
C ASN A 57 -2.99 8.49 2.37
N ASN A 58 -2.39 8.27 3.54
CA ASN A 58 -3.11 7.85 4.77
C ASN A 58 -3.73 6.44 4.66
N GLN A 59 -3.08 5.53 3.93
CA GLN A 59 -3.42 4.10 3.95
C GLN A 59 -2.58 3.34 4.96
N CYS A 60 -3.06 2.17 5.34
CA CYS A 60 -2.20 1.13 5.88
C CYS A 60 -1.43 0.52 4.70
N SER A 61 -0.09 0.51 4.73
CA SER A 61 0.75 -0.04 3.66
C SER A 61 1.62 -1.18 4.19
N SER A 62 1.74 -2.26 3.43
CA SER A 62 2.64 -3.37 3.74
C SER A 62 3.49 -3.73 2.53
N PRO A 63 4.81 -3.53 2.56
CA PRO A 63 5.69 -3.95 1.46
C PRO A 63 5.75 -5.48 1.30
N THR A 64 5.31 -6.23 2.30
CA THR A 64 5.34 -7.71 2.31
C THR A 64 3.99 -8.34 1.99
N ASN A 65 2.99 -7.56 1.56
CA ASN A 65 1.64 -8.03 1.27
C ASN A 65 1.03 -8.86 2.42
N CYS A 66 1.24 -8.41 3.67
CA CYS A 66 0.79 -9.15 4.86
C CYS A 66 -0.51 -8.62 5.47
N ILE A 67 -1.05 -7.52 4.93
CA ILE A 67 -2.34 -6.98 5.37
C ILE A 67 -3.45 -7.91 4.88
N ASN A 68 -4.29 -8.38 5.79
CA ASN A 68 -5.47 -9.17 5.45
C ASN A 68 -6.65 -8.23 5.15
N SER A 69 -7.02 -8.10 3.87
CA SER A 69 -8.10 -7.20 3.43
C SER A 69 -9.44 -7.56 4.07
N GLY A 70 -9.74 -8.86 4.26
CA GLY A 70 -10.99 -9.31 4.89
C GLY A 70 -11.09 -8.89 6.36
N GLN A 71 -10.00 -9.04 7.12
CA GLN A 71 -9.90 -8.56 8.49
C GLN A 71 -9.99 -7.02 8.54
N PHE A 72 -9.36 -6.33 7.58
CA PHE A 72 -9.39 -4.87 7.49
C PHE A 72 -10.82 -4.36 7.26
N VAL A 73 -11.55 -4.96 6.31
CA VAL A 73 -12.98 -4.67 6.04
C VAL A 73 -13.82 -4.89 7.29
N GLN A 74 -13.64 -6.01 7.98
CA GLN A 74 -14.39 -6.30 9.22
C GLN A 74 -14.11 -5.27 10.31
N CYS A 75 -12.86 -4.83 10.45
CA CYS A 75 -12.52 -3.78 11.40
C CYS A 75 -13.23 -2.46 11.06
N CYS A 76 -13.20 -2.02 9.80
CA CYS A 76 -13.91 -0.81 9.37
C CYS A 76 -15.43 -0.91 9.62
N GLN A 77 -16.02 -2.08 9.32
CA GLN A 77 -17.45 -2.35 9.53
C GLN A 77 -17.84 -2.36 11.01
N ARG A 78 -16.97 -2.82 11.92
CA ARG A 78 -17.20 -2.76 13.37
C ARG A 78 -17.36 -1.32 13.88
N TYR A 79 -16.72 -0.36 13.22
CA TYR A 79 -16.84 1.07 13.51
C TYR A 79 -17.94 1.77 12.69
N GLY A 80 -18.73 1.04 11.91
CA GLY A 80 -19.88 1.56 11.16
C GLY A 80 -19.54 2.08 9.76
N VAL A 81 -18.32 1.88 9.26
CA VAL A 81 -17.95 2.20 7.87
C VAL A 81 -18.45 1.10 6.94
N GLY A 82 -18.95 1.47 5.75
CA GLY A 82 -19.50 0.53 4.76
C GLY A 82 -18.51 -0.55 4.28
N GLY A 83 -17.20 -0.32 4.43
CA GLY A 83 -16.16 -1.30 4.11
C GLY A 83 -14.75 -0.70 4.13
N ALA A 84 -13.86 -1.33 3.37
CA ALA A 84 -12.51 -0.86 3.13
C ALA A 84 -12.19 -0.88 1.63
N PHE A 85 -11.35 0.05 1.20
CA PHE A 85 -10.72 0.04 -0.11
C PHE A 85 -9.31 -0.52 0.03
N CYS A 86 -9.02 -1.65 -0.60
CA CYS A 86 -7.71 -2.29 -0.58
C CYS A 86 -7.17 -2.51 -2.00
N TRP A 87 -5.87 -2.36 -2.18
CA TRP A 87 -5.17 -2.45 -3.48
C TRP A 87 -3.70 -2.85 -3.30
N ASP A 88 -3.08 -3.33 -4.37
CA ASP A 88 -1.65 -3.67 -4.45
C ASP A 88 -0.83 -2.56 -5.16
#